data_AF-A0A917K7K6-F1
#
_entry.id   AF-A0A917K7K6-F1
#
_cell.length_a   1.000
_cell.length_b   1.000
_cell.length_c   1.000
_cell.angle_alpha   90.00
_cell.angle_beta   90.00
_cell.angle_gamma   90.00
#
_symmetry.space_group_name_H-M   'P 1'
#
loop_
_entity.id
_entity.type
_entity.pdbx_description
1 polymer ?
#
loop_
_entity_poly.entity_id
_entity_poly.type
_entity_poly.pdbx_seq_one_letter_code
_entity_poly.pdbx_strand_id
1 'polypeptide(L)'
;MGDESGCIGYRTRVTVVEAVLVLAVIPAAIYGLIVLITMWPRLTRPRYRVGQEWDFPPVFWVANPAGVNTAVPDVDSEAAADNARPSTARGGARGNW
;
A
#
# COMPACT_ATOMS: atom_id res chain seq x y z
N MET A 1 -40.90 -28.74 -53.82
CA MET A 1 -40.49 -28.46 -52.44
C MET A 1 -39.15 -27.75 -52.57
N GLY A 2 -39.12 -26.42 -52.56
CA GLY A 2 -37.91 -25.64 -52.88
C GLY A 2 -37.08 -25.42 -51.61
N ASP A 3 -35.77 -25.66 -51.71
CA ASP A 3 -34.81 -25.37 -50.63
C ASP A 3 -34.57 -23.86 -50.53
N GLU A 4 -35.23 -23.22 -49.57
CA GLU A 4 -34.82 -21.92 -49.05
C GLU A 4 -33.61 -22.12 -48.15
N SER A 5 -32.43 -22.28 -48.76
CA SER A 5 -31.16 -22.22 -48.05
C SER A 5 -30.91 -20.78 -47.61
N GLY A 6 -31.36 -20.45 -46.40
CA GLY A 6 -31.11 -19.16 -45.77
C GLY A 6 -29.62 -18.91 -45.58
N CYS A 7 -29.06 -18.01 -46.40
CA CYS A 7 -27.70 -17.54 -46.22
C CYS A 7 -27.58 -16.73 -44.93
N ILE A 8 -27.03 -17.33 -43.88
CA ILE A 8 -26.65 -16.60 -42.65
C ILE A 8 -25.45 -15.73 -42.99
N GLY A 9 -25.71 -14.47 -43.35
CA GLY A 9 -24.68 -13.46 -43.55
C GLY A 9 -24.20 -12.93 -42.20
N TYR A 10 -23.00 -13.33 -41.78
CA TYR A 10 -22.33 -12.73 -40.64
C TYR A 10 -22.04 -11.26 -40.95
N ARG A 11 -22.85 -10.36 -40.37
CA ARG A 11 -22.91 -8.92 -40.69
C ARG A 11 -21.63 -8.14 -40.35
N THR A 12 -20.64 -8.77 -39.73
CA THR A 12 -19.40 -8.11 -39.29
C THR A 12 -18.20 -8.96 -39.67
N ARG A 13 -17.39 -8.47 -40.62
CA ARG A 13 -16.11 -9.10 -40.96
C ARG A 13 -15.08 -8.71 -39.89
N VAL A 14 -14.96 -9.52 -38.85
CA VAL A 14 -13.87 -9.39 -37.86
C VAL A 14 -12.58 -9.87 -38.51
N THR A 15 -11.53 -9.06 -38.44
CA THR A 15 -10.21 -9.46 -38.97
C THR A 15 -9.39 -10.19 -37.90
N VAL A 16 -8.46 -11.05 -38.31
CA VAL A 16 -7.54 -11.72 -37.38
C VAL A 16 -6.72 -10.69 -36.58
N VAL A 17 -6.30 -9.60 -37.23
CA VAL A 17 -5.57 -8.50 -36.59
C VAL A 17 -6.40 -7.84 -35.50
N GLU A 18 -7.67 -7.56 -35.78
CA GLU A 18 -8.60 -6.99 -34.80
C GLU A 18 -8.77 -7.91 -33.59
N ALA A 19 -8.94 -9.22 -33.80
CA ALA A 19 -9.03 -10.18 -32.70
C ALA A 19 -7.76 -10.21 -31.84
N VAL A 20 -6.58 -10.22 -32.47
CA VAL A 20 -5.29 -10.20 -31.75
C VAL A 20 -5.13 -8.90 -30.97
N LEU A 21 -5.48 -7.75 -31.57
CA LEU A 21 -5.41 -6.46 -30.88
C LEU A 21 -6.37 -6.42 -29.70
N VAL A 22 -7.60 -6.88 -29.84
CA VAL A 22 -8.57 -6.94 -28.72
C VAL A 22 -8.03 -7.82 -27.59
N LEU A 23 -7.52 -9.01 -27.92
CA LEU A 23 -6.98 -9.95 -26.93
C LEU A 23 -5.67 -9.49 -26.29
N ALA A 24 -4.87 -8.64 -26.93
CA ALA A 24 -3.64 -8.12 -26.36
C ALA A 24 -3.85 -6.80 -25.61
N VAL A 25 -4.60 -5.88 -26.21
CA VAL A 25 -4.79 -4.51 -25.69
C VAL A 25 -5.68 -4.51 -24.45
N ILE A 26 -6.77 -5.30 -24.42
CA ILE A 26 -7.65 -5.32 -23.24
C ILE A 26 -6.90 -5.80 -21.99
N PRO A 27 -6.19 -6.94 -22.01
CA PRO A 27 -5.40 -7.37 -20.85
C PRO A 27 -4.29 -6.38 -20.49
N ALA A 28 -3.56 -5.85 -21.48
CA ALA A 28 -2.51 -4.87 -21.23
C ALA A 28 -3.06 -3.59 -20.57
N ALA A 29 -4.22 -3.11 -21.01
CA ALA A 29 -4.89 -1.96 -20.40
C ALA A 29 -5.33 -2.25 -18.96
N ILE A 30 -5.88 -3.44 -18.69
CA ILE A 30 -6.27 -3.85 -17.33
C ILE A 30 -5.04 -3.89 -16.41
N TYR A 31 -3.97 -4.56 -16.82
CA TYR A 31 -2.74 -4.62 -16.03
C TYR A 31 -2.10 -3.25 -15.84
N GLY A 32 -2.06 -2.43 -16.90
CA GLY A 32 -1.57 -1.05 -16.83
C GLY A 32 -2.36 -0.22 -15.82
N LEU A 33 -3.69 -0.34 -15.82
CA LEU A 33 -4.55 0.33 -14.85
C LEU A 33 -4.28 -0.15 -13.41
N ILE A 34 -4.19 -1.47 -13.19
CA ILE A 34 -3.90 -2.05 -11.87
C ILE A 34 -2.55 -1.57 -11.34
N VAL A 35 -1.51 -1.62 -12.17
CA VAL A 35 -0.16 -1.16 -11.82
C VAL A 35 -0.17 0.33 -11.51
N LEU A 36 -0.85 1.14 -12.33
CA LEU A 36 -0.98 2.57 -12.09
C LEU A 36 -1.64 2.85 -10.75
N ILE A 37 -2.79 2.25 -10.46
CA ILE A 37 -3.51 2.44 -9.19
C ILE A 37 -2.67 1.98 -8.00
N THR A 38 -1.94 0.87 -8.14
CA THR A 38 -1.14 0.29 -7.04
C THR A 38 0.12 1.09 -6.78
N MET A 39 0.75 1.64 -7.82
CA MET A 39 2.03 2.34 -7.72
C MET A 39 1.86 3.84 -7.45
N TRP A 40 0.71 4.42 -7.81
CA TRP A 40 0.40 5.84 -7.58
C TRP A 40 0.61 6.30 -6.12
N PRO A 41 0.12 5.59 -5.08
CA PRO A 41 0.32 6.00 -3.69
C PRO A 41 1.79 6.03 -3.29
N ARG A 42 2.62 5.18 -3.91
CA ARG A 42 4.05 5.14 -3.61
C ARG A 42 4.79 6.36 -4.16
N LEU A 43 4.29 6.94 -5.25
CA LEU A 43 4.85 8.14 -5.86
C LEU A 43 4.40 9.43 -5.15
N THR A 44 3.19 9.44 -4.59
CA THR A 44 2.63 10.62 -3.91
C THR A 44 2.88 10.68 -2.41
N ARG A 45 3.40 9.61 -1.79
CA ARG A 45 3.71 9.57 -0.36
C ARG A 45 4.71 10.69 0.01
N PRO A 46 4.32 11.64 0.87
CA PRO A 46 5.24 12.68 1.32
C PRO A 46 6.38 12.04 2.09
N ARG A 47 7.61 12.45 1.75
CA ARG A 47 8.82 12.01 2.44
C ARG A 47 9.35 13.18 3.26
N TYR A 48 9.62 12.94 4.53
CA TYR A 48 10.23 13.94 5.40
C TYR A 48 11.54 14.45 4.78
N ARG A 49 11.73 15.77 4.81
CA ARG A 49 12.96 16.45 4.39
C ARG A 49 13.60 17.10 5.62
N VAL A 50 14.92 17.03 5.71
CA VAL A 50 15.66 17.68 6.81
C VAL A 50 15.37 19.18 6.78
N GLY A 51 14.89 19.73 7.90
CA GLY A 51 14.51 21.14 8.04
C GLY A 51 13.03 21.46 7.76
N GLN A 52 12.23 20.48 7.33
CA GLN A 52 10.77 20.60 7.29
C GLN A 52 10.18 20.40 8.69
N GLU A 53 9.07 21.05 9.02
CA GLU A 53 8.32 20.79 10.25
C GLU A 53 7.80 19.34 10.26
N TRP A 54 7.75 18.72 11.45
CA TRP A 54 7.36 17.32 11.60
C TRP A 54 5.83 17.18 11.63
N ASP A 55 5.23 16.98 10.45
CA ASP A 55 3.77 16.80 10.30
C ASP A 55 3.31 15.33 10.42
N PHE A 56 4.21 14.40 10.74
CA PHE A 56 3.89 12.97 10.84
C PHE A 56 3.44 12.61 12.27
N PRO A 57 2.59 11.58 12.45
CA PRO A 57 2.27 11.09 13.79
C PRO A 57 3.55 10.64 14.51
N PRO A 58 3.64 10.81 15.85
CA PRO A 58 4.79 10.35 16.60
C PRO A 58 4.90 8.82 16.52
N VAL A 59 6.07 8.31 16.17
CA VAL A 59 6.34 6.87 16.07
C VAL A 59 7.48 6.50 16.98
N PHE A 60 7.25 5.51 17.84
CA PHE A 60 8.27 4.92 18.70
C PHE A 60 8.67 3.55 18.15
N TRP A 61 9.92 3.42 17.72
CA TRP A 61 10.46 2.16 17.21
C TRP A 61 11.13 1.38 18.34
N VAL A 62 10.55 0.25 18.73
CA VAL A 62 11.13 -0.68 19.70
C VAL A 62 11.93 -1.74 18.95
N ALA A 63 13.10 -2.13 19.46
CA ALA A 63 13.77 -3.34 18.99
C ALA A 63 12.87 -4.57 19.22
N ASN A 64 13.10 -5.66 18.45
CA ASN A 64 12.34 -6.92 18.51
C ASN A 64 11.70 -7.17 19.90
N PRO A 65 10.36 -7.07 20.04
CA PRO A 65 9.71 -7.10 21.34
C PRO A 65 9.91 -8.45 22.06
N ALA A 66 10.13 -9.54 21.32
CA ALA A 66 10.44 -10.85 21.90
C ALA A 66 11.85 -10.94 22.52
N GLY A 67 12.76 -10.05 22.13
CA GLY A 67 14.10 -9.90 22.72
C GLY A 67 14.21 -8.74 23.72
N VAL A 68 13.14 -7.97 23.90
CA VAL A 68 13.05 -6.92 24.91
C VAL A 68 12.70 -7.60 26.23
N ASN A 69 13.62 -7.53 27.20
CA ASN A 69 13.35 -7.94 28.57
C ASN A 69 11.98 -7.40 29.01
N THR A 70 11.10 -8.29 29.48
CA THR A 70 9.76 -8.06 30.04
C THR A 70 9.77 -7.27 31.36
N ALA A 71 10.70 -6.32 31.49
CA ALA A 71 10.80 -5.39 32.61
C ALA A 71 10.16 -4.01 32.30
N VAL A 72 9.49 -3.87 31.15
CA VAL A 72 8.75 -2.65 30.79
C VAL A 72 7.26 -2.99 30.73
N PRO A 73 6.39 -2.32 31.52
CA PRO A 73 4.97 -2.61 31.54
C PRO A 73 4.30 -2.19 30.23
N ASP A 74 3.38 -3.05 29.81
CA ASP A 74 2.46 -2.90 28.67
C ASP A 74 1.70 -1.57 28.72
N VAL A 75 1.74 -0.80 27.63
CA VAL A 75 1.08 0.51 27.50
C VAL A 75 -0.34 0.42 26.93
N ASP A 76 -0.82 -0.78 26.60
CA ASP A 76 -2.19 -0.98 26.10
C ASP A 76 -3.18 -1.43 27.20
N SER A 77 -2.80 -1.37 28.48
CA SER A 77 -3.72 -1.57 29.59
C SER A 77 -4.36 -0.25 30.03
N GLU A 78 -5.66 -0.09 29.79
CA GLU A 78 -6.59 0.94 30.33
C GLU A 78 -6.72 0.93 31.88
N ALA A 79 -5.69 0.47 32.59
CA ALA A 79 -5.64 0.35 34.04
C ALA A 79 -4.24 0.67 34.63
N ALA A 80 -3.50 1.61 34.02
CA ALA A 80 -2.20 2.05 34.54
C ALA A 80 -2.25 3.48 35.13
N ALA A 81 -3.22 3.74 36.00
CA ALA A 81 -3.14 4.77 37.03
C ALA A 81 -3.49 4.07 38.34
N ASP A 82 -2.50 3.61 39.12
CA ASP A 82 -2.28 4.29 40.40
C ASP A 82 -0.86 4.11 41.01
N ASN A 83 0.08 3.46 40.31
CA ASN A 83 1.38 3.08 40.90
C ASN A 83 2.64 3.29 40.02
N ALA A 84 2.56 4.14 38.98
CA ALA A 84 3.76 4.55 38.25
C ALA A 84 4.61 5.53 39.09
N ARG A 85 5.42 5.01 40.01
CA ARG A 85 6.44 5.80 40.73
C ARG A 85 7.82 5.70 40.06
N PRO A 86 8.64 6.75 40.16
CA PRO A 86 9.19 7.43 38.99
C PRO A 86 10.58 6.94 38.57
N SER A 87 10.87 7.06 37.27
CA SER A 87 12.19 6.93 36.66
C SER A 87 13.28 7.68 37.44
N THR A 88 14.35 7.00 37.85
CA THR A 88 15.57 7.63 38.38
C THR A 88 16.61 7.70 37.26
N ALA A 89 16.48 8.72 36.42
CA ALA A 89 17.15 8.88 35.13
C ALA A 89 18.62 8.36 35.10
N ARG A 90 18.94 7.47 34.14
CA ARG A 90 20.23 6.77 34.08
C ARG A 90 21.32 7.42 33.22
N GLY A 91 21.06 8.61 32.66
CA GLY A 91 21.99 9.37 31.81
C GLY A 91 21.28 10.01 30.60
N GLY A 92 21.98 10.91 29.89
CA GLY A 92 21.46 11.59 28.71
C GLY A 92 22.57 12.13 27.82
N ALA A 93 22.39 11.99 26.51
CA ALA A 93 23.26 12.61 25.50
C ALA A 93 22.40 13.59 24.69
N ARG A 94 22.91 14.80 24.46
CA ARG A 94 22.27 15.78 23.59
C ARG A 94 23.30 16.36 22.63
N GLY A 95 22.86 16.65 21.42
CA GLY A 95 23.59 17.41 20.42
C GLY A 95 22.60 18.32 19.70
N ASN A 96 23.09 19.45 19.22
CA ASN A 96 22.33 20.33 18.34
C ASN A 96 22.94 20.17 16.95
N TRP A 97 22.14 19.63 16.04
CA TRP A 97 22.46 19.57 14.62
C TRP A 97 21.93 20.83 13.93
#